data_AF-A0A8S3QEG6-F1
#
_entry.id   AF-A0A8S3QEG6-F1
#
_cell.length_a   1.000
_cell.length_b   1.000
_cell.length_c   1.000
_cell.angle_alpha   90.00
_cell.angle_beta   90.00
_cell.angle_gamma   90.00
#
_symmetry.space_group_name_H-M   'P 1'
#
loop_
_entity.id
_entity.type
_entity.pdbx_description
1 polymer ?
#
loop_
_entity_poly.entity_id
_entity_poly.type
_entity_poly.pdbx_seq_one_letter_code
_entity_poly.pdbx_strand_id
1 'polypeptide(L)'
;MHIKSMVVDGFKSYAQRTEINGFDPLFNAITGLNGSGKSNILDSICFLLGITNLSHVRATNLQELVYKNGQAGVTKATVSITFDNMDKKQSPLGYEQYDEITITRQVVIGGRNKYLINGSNANNTRVQDLFRSVQLNVNNPHFLIMQGRITKVLNMKPPEILSMIEEAAEKKDAKLREIDTVVKEDITPTMTKLKEERSSYLEYQKIIRELEHLNKLYIAFQYVCAEERKKKSADDLLEMQETIENTKVKMVEMNDQIKEISQKLEHNLSEKQKVEALAQSAVDNKKEGLKAEQKKRKDLVKQSDNDKKTLQSKQKEIDKVAKDLEKLQAQSNEDQEAYTAAQNRFQAVSAGLSSNTDGEDATLNDQLLTAKNDISKAQTETKQAQMRLKHARDEVKKKQAK
;
A
#
# COMPACT_ATOMS: atom_id res chain seq x y z
N MET A 1 -44.25 -56.27 56.15
CA MET A 1 -43.11 -57.23 56.08
C MET A 1 -43.03 -58.03 57.38
N HIS A 2 -42.98 -59.37 57.35
CA HIS A 2 -42.83 -60.22 58.55
C HIS A 2 -41.86 -61.38 58.30
N ILE A 3 -41.37 -62.05 59.35
CA ILE A 3 -40.45 -63.20 59.22
C ILE A 3 -41.25 -64.42 58.74
N LYS A 4 -40.81 -65.07 57.66
CA LYS A 4 -41.40 -66.30 57.13
C LYS A 4 -40.62 -67.54 57.57
N SER A 5 -39.30 -67.47 57.51
CA SER A 5 -38.40 -68.53 57.94
C SER A 5 -37.04 -67.99 58.39
N MET A 6 -36.34 -68.80 59.17
CA MET A 6 -34.99 -68.51 59.65
C MET A 6 -34.11 -69.76 59.56
N VAL A 7 -32.87 -69.58 59.08
CA VAL A 7 -31.85 -70.62 59.02
C VAL A 7 -30.67 -70.20 59.88
N VAL A 8 -30.28 -71.07 60.81
CA VAL A 8 -29.17 -70.86 61.74
C VAL A 8 -28.14 -71.97 61.55
N ASP A 9 -26.90 -71.62 61.24
CA ASP A 9 -25.82 -72.57 61.00
C ASP A 9 -24.55 -72.15 61.76
N GLY A 10 -23.98 -73.06 62.56
CA GLY A 10 -22.76 -72.82 63.32
C GLY A 10 -22.83 -71.73 64.40
N PHE A 11 -24.03 -71.38 64.89
CA PHE A 11 -24.26 -70.28 65.82
C PHE A 11 -24.53 -70.76 67.26
N LYS A 12 -23.70 -70.35 68.22
CA LYS A 12 -23.81 -70.68 69.66
C LYS A 12 -24.05 -72.16 69.98
N SER A 13 -25.30 -72.56 70.22
CA SER A 13 -25.69 -73.96 70.52
C SER A 13 -26.03 -74.77 69.27
N TYR A 14 -26.20 -74.13 68.12
CA TYR A 14 -26.56 -74.75 66.86
C TYR A 14 -25.29 -75.10 66.07
N ALA A 15 -24.79 -76.32 66.26
CA ALA A 15 -23.60 -76.81 65.55
C ALA A 15 -23.85 -77.07 64.06
N GLN A 16 -25.07 -77.49 63.73
CA GLN A 16 -25.52 -77.85 62.38
C GLN A 16 -26.60 -76.86 61.92
N ARG A 17 -26.74 -76.76 60.59
CA ARG A 17 -27.82 -76.02 59.94
C ARG A 17 -29.18 -76.45 60.48
N THR A 18 -29.86 -75.51 61.13
CA THR A 18 -31.20 -75.67 61.69
C THR A 18 -32.12 -74.69 60.98
N GLU A 19 -33.20 -75.20 60.41
CA GLU A 19 -34.22 -74.40 59.74
C GLU A 19 -35.45 -74.30 60.63
N ILE A 20 -35.89 -73.07 60.88
CA ILE A 20 -37.07 -72.73 61.66
C ILE A 20 -38.06 -72.09 60.68
N ASN A 21 -39.13 -72.83 60.40
CA ASN A 21 -40.16 -72.45 59.44
C ASN A 21 -41.49 -72.25 60.16
N GLY A 22 -42.45 -71.59 59.49
CA GLY A 22 -43.82 -71.45 60.01
C GLY A 22 -43.97 -70.36 61.07
N PHE A 23 -43.27 -69.24 60.90
CA PHE A 23 -43.51 -68.06 61.71
C PHE A 23 -44.86 -67.44 61.35
N ASP A 24 -45.68 -67.15 62.36
CA ASP A 24 -46.95 -66.47 62.21
C ASP A 24 -46.73 -64.93 62.14
N PRO A 25 -47.49 -64.18 61.34
CA PRO A 25 -47.34 -62.72 61.23
C PRO A 25 -47.65 -61.97 62.53
N LEU A 26 -48.47 -62.53 63.43
CA LEU A 26 -49.00 -61.86 64.62
C LEU A 26 -48.28 -62.31 65.88
N PHE A 27 -48.18 -63.62 66.13
CA PHE A 27 -47.67 -64.11 67.41
C PHE A 27 -46.88 -65.42 67.29
N ASN A 28 -45.67 -65.42 67.84
CA ASN A 28 -44.79 -66.58 67.86
C ASN A 28 -44.31 -66.86 69.29
N ALA A 29 -44.48 -68.09 69.76
CA ALA A 29 -44.00 -68.52 71.08
C ALA A 29 -42.83 -69.49 70.94
N ILE A 30 -41.69 -69.15 71.56
CA ILE A 30 -40.50 -70.01 71.61
C ILE A 30 -40.42 -70.66 72.99
N THR A 31 -40.64 -71.96 73.06
CA THR A 31 -40.64 -72.74 74.31
C THR A 31 -39.63 -73.90 74.27
N GLY A 32 -39.38 -74.55 75.41
CA GLY A 32 -38.42 -75.66 75.52
C GLY A 32 -37.76 -75.77 76.89
N LEU A 33 -36.96 -76.81 77.11
CA LEU A 33 -36.27 -77.08 78.38
C LEU A 33 -35.09 -76.13 78.64
N ASN A 34 -34.72 -75.90 79.89
CA ASN A 34 -33.57 -75.06 80.22
C ASN A 34 -32.30 -75.59 79.55
N GLY A 35 -31.51 -74.70 78.95
CA GLY A 35 -30.32 -75.07 78.18
C GLY A 35 -30.56 -75.48 76.72
N SER A 36 -31.81 -75.59 76.25
CA SER A 36 -32.12 -76.00 74.86
C SER A 36 -31.85 -74.95 73.78
N GLY A 37 -31.13 -73.87 74.08
CA GLY A 37 -30.78 -72.84 73.11
C GLY A 37 -31.90 -71.85 72.73
N LYS A 38 -33.01 -71.80 73.48
CA LYS A 38 -34.15 -70.88 73.22
C LYS A 38 -33.72 -69.42 73.07
N SER A 39 -32.98 -68.92 74.06
CA SER A 39 -32.48 -67.54 74.03
C SER A 39 -31.48 -67.31 72.88
N ASN A 40 -30.84 -68.36 72.36
CA ASN A 40 -29.91 -68.24 71.23
C ASN A 40 -30.65 -68.03 69.90
N ILE A 41 -31.94 -68.38 69.80
CA ILE A 41 -32.79 -68.02 68.65
C ILE A 41 -32.94 -66.50 68.61
N LEU A 42 -33.28 -65.89 69.74
CA LEU A 42 -33.41 -64.44 69.86
C LEU A 42 -32.06 -63.74 69.62
N ASP A 43 -30.96 -64.29 70.15
CA ASP A 43 -29.62 -63.79 69.85
C ASP A 43 -29.26 -63.89 68.36
N SER A 44 -29.73 -64.92 67.65
CA SER A 44 -29.51 -65.07 66.20
C SER A 44 -30.21 -63.96 65.41
N ILE A 45 -31.45 -63.63 65.80
CA ILE A 45 -32.21 -62.51 65.22
C ILE A 45 -31.48 -61.19 65.52
N CYS A 46 -31.07 -60.96 66.76
CA CYS A 46 -30.33 -59.76 67.16
C CYS A 46 -28.99 -59.62 66.42
N PHE A 47 -28.30 -60.74 66.23
CA PHE A 47 -27.09 -60.80 65.43
C PHE A 47 -27.39 -60.42 63.99
N LEU A 48 -28.40 -60.98 63.34
CA LEU A 48 -28.74 -60.61 61.97
C LEU A 48 -29.15 -59.14 61.84
N LEU A 49 -29.93 -58.61 62.77
CA LEU A 49 -30.37 -57.22 62.71
C LEU A 49 -29.19 -56.24 62.78
N GLY A 50 -28.09 -56.61 63.44
CA GLY A 50 -26.89 -55.77 63.49
C GLY A 50 -26.77 -54.90 64.73
N ILE A 51 -27.30 -55.35 65.87
CA ILE A 51 -27.23 -54.61 67.14
C ILE A 51 -25.77 -54.32 67.51
N THR A 52 -25.44 -53.03 67.64
CA THR A 52 -24.08 -52.55 67.93
C THR A 52 -23.59 -52.95 69.32
N ASN A 53 -24.50 -53.01 70.30
CA ASN A 53 -24.17 -53.38 71.66
C ASN A 53 -24.24 -54.90 71.87
N LEU A 54 -23.07 -55.55 71.81
CA LEU A 54 -22.92 -57.01 71.90
C LEU A 54 -23.33 -57.60 73.26
N SER A 55 -23.43 -56.77 74.31
CA SER A 55 -23.95 -57.22 75.60
C SER A 55 -25.38 -57.76 75.51
N HIS A 56 -26.19 -57.23 74.58
CA HIS A 56 -27.53 -57.75 74.31
C HIS A 56 -27.48 -59.16 73.72
N VAL A 57 -26.50 -59.45 72.87
CA VAL A 57 -26.31 -60.78 72.28
C VAL A 57 -25.51 -61.71 73.20
N ARG A 58 -25.30 -61.33 74.48
CA ARG A 58 -24.58 -62.13 75.48
C ARG A 58 -23.22 -62.62 74.98
N ALA A 59 -22.47 -61.72 74.36
CA ALA A 59 -21.13 -61.95 73.83
C ALA A 59 -20.27 -60.70 74.01
N THR A 60 -18.97 -60.88 74.21
CA THR A 60 -17.98 -59.78 74.26
C THR A 60 -17.40 -59.49 72.88
N ASN A 61 -17.30 -60.52 72.04
CA ASN A 61 -16.80 -60.44 70.68
C ASN A 61 -17.70 -61.24 69.72
N LEU A 62 -17.80 -60.82 68.46
CA LEU A 62 -18.57 -61.49 67.42
C LEU A 62 -18.10 -62.94 67.17
N GLN A 63 -16.82 -63.24 67.42
CA GLN A 63 -16.28 -64.58 67.28
C GLN A 63 -16.86 -65.57 68.31
N GLU A 64 -17.31 -65.10 69.47
CA GLU A 64 -17.95 -65.93 70.50
C GLU A 64 -19.35 -66.42 70.09
N LEU A 65 -19.90 -65.84 69.01
CA LEU A 65 -21.17 -66.28 68.45
C LEU A 65 -21.02 -67.56 67.62
N VAL A 66 -19.79 -67.93 67.23
CA VAL A 66 -19.50 -69.18 66.53
C VAL A 66 -19.55 -70.36 67.50
N TYR A 67 -20.15 -71.46 67.07
CA TYR A 67 -20.30 -72.68 67.88
C TYR A 67 -18.98 -73.08 68.57
N LYS A 68 -19.00 -73.15 69.90
CA LYS A 68 -17.82 -73.43 70.74
C LYS A 68 -16.58 -72.57 70.40
N ASN A 69 -16.78 -71.32 69.99
CA ASN A 69 -15.72 -70.41 69.55
C ASN A 69 -14.80 -71.02 68.47
N GLY A 70 -15.35 -71.93 67.66
CA GLY A 70 -14.66 -72.68 66.61
C GLY A 70 -13.71 -73.79 67.04
N GLN A 71 -13.66 -74.13 68.32
CA GLN A 71 -12.83 -75.24 68.83
C GLN A 71 -13.34 -76.63 68.37
N ALA A 72 -14.56 -76.70 67.83
CA ALA A 72 -15.18 -77.93 67.36
C ALA A 72 -15.19 -78.07 65.82
N GLY A 73 -14.24 -77.44 65.12
CA GLY A 73 -14.11 -77.52 63.66
C GLY A 73 -15.09 -76.65 62.87
N VAL A 74 -16.03 -75.97 63.55
CA VAL A 74 -16.97 -75.02 62.94
C VAL A 74 -16.38 -73.61 63.00
N THR A 75 -15.82 -73.13 61.89
CA THR A 75 -15.12 -71.82 61.86
C THR A 75 -15.98 -70.64 61.40
N LYS A 76 -17.24 -70.90 61.05
CA LYS A 76 -18.19 -69.90 60.56
C LYS A 76 -19.53 -70.04 61.27
N ALA A 77 -20.20 -68.91 61.52
CA ALA A 77 -21.60 -68.85 61.88
C ALA A 77 -22.37 -68.03 60.85
N THR A 78 -23.49 -68.56 60.40
CA THR A 78 -24.35 -67.94 59.39
C THR A 78 -25.79 -67.93 59.91
N VAL A 79 -26.41 -66.76 59.92
CA VAL A 79 -27.84 -66.61 60.22
C VAL A 79 -28.49 -65.99 59.00
N SER A 80 -29.54 -66.62 58.49
CA SER A 80 -30.35 -66.11 57.39
C SER A 80 -31.80 -66.00 57.83
N ILE A 81 -32.45 -64.87 57.59
CA ILE A 81 -33.88 -64.68 57.83
C ILE A 81 -34.51 -64.29 56.49
N THR A 82 -35.56 -65.03 56.13
CA THR A 82 -36.39 -64.73 54.96
C THR A 82 -37.64 -64.00 55.45
N PHE A 83 -37.84 -62.81 54.92
CA PHE A 83 -38.98 -61.95 55.19
C PHE A 83 -39.98 -62.04 54.04
N ASP A 84 -41.26 -62.16 54.38
CA ASP A 84 -42.35 -61.99 53.44
C ASP A 84 -42.55 -60.50 53.13
N ASN A 85 -42.51 -60.18 51.84
CA ASN A 85 -42.62 -58.83 51.27
C ASN A 85 -43.78 -58.72 50.26
N MET A 86 -44.91 -59.39 50.53
CA MET A 86 -46.11 -59.32 49.69
C MET A 86 -46.81 -57.95 49.78
N ASP A 87 -46.80 -57.29 50.94
CA ASP A 87 -47.33 -55.92 51.07
C ASP A 87 -46.32 -54.88 50.55
N LYS A 88 -46.49 -54.49 49.29
CA LYS A 88 -45.60 -53.53 48.61
C LYS A 88 -45.62 -52.13 49.22
N LYS A 89 -46.68 -51.76 49.95
CA LYS A 89 -46.73 -50.45 50.63
C LYS A 89 -45.77 -50.39 51.82
N GLN A 90 -45.50 -51.54 52.43
CA GLN A 90 -44.53 -51.70 53.51
C GLN A 90 -43.19 -52.26 53.02
N SER A 91 -42.96 -52.31 51.71
CA SER A 91 -41.70 -52.82 51.18
C SER A 91 -40.57 -51.81 51.40
N PRO A 92 -39.37 -52.26 51.73
CA PRO A 92 -38.20 -51.39 51.74
C PRO A 92 -37.91 -50.83 50.34
N LEU A 93 -37.39 -49.60 50.30
CA LEU A 93 -37.14 -48.86 49.06
C LEU A 93 -36.12 -49.57 48.16
N GLY A 94 -36.52 -49.84 46.92
CA GLY A 94 -35.70 -50.52 45.91
C GLY A 94 -35.77 -52.04 45.94
N TYR A 95 -36.69 -52.62 46.72
CA TYR A 95 -36.95 -54.06 46.79
C TYR A 95 -38.42 -54.42 46.55
N GLU A 96 -39.23 -53.48 46.05
CA GLU A 96 -40.67 -53.64 45.80
C GLU A 96 -40.96 -54.77 44.80
N GLN A 97 -40.04 -55.02 43.87
CA GLN A 97 -40.10 -56.09 42.88
C GLN A 97 -39.95 -57.49 43.46
N TYR A 98 -39.47 -57.64 44.69
CA TYR A 98 -39.27 -58.95 45.32
C TYR A 98 -40.41 -59.26 46.28
N ASP A 99 -40.97 -60.45 46.14
CA ASP A 99 -42.01 -60.99 47.01
C ASP A 99 -41.46 -61.52 48.33
N GLU A 100 -40.18 -61.90 48.35
CA GLU A 100 -39.45 -62.33 49.53
C GLU A 100 -38.07 -61.69 49.58
N ILE A 101 -37.63 -61.33 50.78
CA ILE A 101 -36.31 -60.73 51.00
C ILE A 101 -35.56 -61.61 52.00
N THR A 102 -34.45 -62.21 51.57
CA THR A 102 -33.57 -62.99 52.44
C THR A 102 -32.36 -62.16 52.83
N ILE A 103 -32.20 -61.94 54.13
CA ILE A 103 -31.04 -61.26 54.71
C ILE A 103 -30.19 -62.32 55.39
N THR A 104 -28.89 -62.35 55.10
CA THR A 104 -27.94 -63.26 55.72
C THR A 104 -26.80 -62.47 56.34
N ARG A 105 -26.46 -62.79 57.58
CA ARG A 105 -25.25 -62.29 58.25
C ARG A 105 -24.31 -63.46 58.53
N GLN A 106 -23.04 -63.30 58.17
CA GLN A 106 -22.01 -64.30 58.38
C GLN A 106 -20.83 -63.73 59.16
N VAL A 107 -20.36 -64.49 60.15
CA VAL A 107 -19.11 -64.26 60.89
C VAL A 107 -18.19 -65.47 60.70
N VAL A 108 -16.91 -65.21 60.48
CA VAL A 108 -15.87 -66.21 60.31
C VAL A 108 -14.75 -65.90 61.31
N ILE A 109 -14.25 -66.92 62.01
CA ILE A 109 -13.14 -66.74 62.96
C ILE A 109 -11.88 -66.34 62.20
N GLY A 110 -11.25 -65.23 62.62
CA GLY A 110 -10.11 -64.64 61.91
C GLY A 110 -10.46 -64.03 60.55
N GLY A 111 -11.74 -64.02 60.15
CA GLY A 111 -12.22 -63.50 58.88
C GLY A 111 -13.00 -62.18 59.02
N ARG A 112 -13.54 -61.71 57.89
CA ARG A 112 -14.40 -60.52 57.84
C ARG A 112 -15.87 -60.90 57.97
N ASN A 113 -16.61 -60.12 58.76
CA ASN A 113 -18.07 -60.20 58.82
C ASN A 113 -18.67 -59.66 57.53
N LYS A 114 -19.70 -60.33 57.01
CA LYS A 114 -20.38 -59.91 55.78
C LYS A 114 -21.90 -60.00 55.93
N TYR A 115 -22.58 -59.11 55.23
CA TYR A 115 -24.02 -59.20 55.01
C TYR A 115 -24.28 -59.55 53.55
N LEU A 116 -25.34 -60.31 53.35
CA LEU A 116 -25.88 -60.63 52.04
C LEU A 116 -27.37 -60.29 52.05
N ILE A 117 -27.85 -59.60 51.01
CA ILE A 117 -29.27 -59.39 50.75
C ILE A 117 -29.58 -60.13 49.45
N ASN A 118 -30.48 -61.10 49.49
CA ASN A 118 -30.78 -62.00 48.37
C ASN A 118 -29.52 -62.60 47.73
N GLY A 119 -28.53 -62.97 48.55
CA GLY A 119 -27.25 -63.54 48.10
C GLY A 119 -26.22 -62.52 47.59
N SER A 120 -26.56 -61.23 47.47
CA SER A 120 -25.64 -60.17 47.06
C SER A 120 -24.97 -59.50 48.26
N ASN A 121 -23.65 -59.27 48.20
CA ASN A 121 -22.93 -58.60 49.29
C ASN A 121 -23.49 -57.20 49.55
N ALA A 122 -23.77 -56.93 50.83
CA ALA A 122 -24.26 -55.63 51.29
C ALA A 122 -23.40 -55.10 52.42
N ASN A 123 -23.31 -53.77 52.50
CA ASN A 123 -22.66 -53.09 53.63
C ASN A 123 -23.60 -53.05 54.84
N ASN A 124 -23.03 -52.96 56.05
CA ASN A 124 -23.82 -52.84 57.29
C ASN A 124 -24.78 -51.65 57.25
N THR A 125 -24.32 -50.49 56.75
CA THR A 125 -25.17 -49.30 56.57
C THR A 125 -26.36 -49.57 55.67
N ARG A 126 -26.17 -50.31 54.57
CA ARG A 126 -27.25 -50.63 53.63
C ARG A 126 -28.32 -51.52 54.27
N VAL A 127 -27.92 -52.48 55.09
CA VAL A 127 -28.84 -53.35 55.86
C VAL A 127 -29.58 -52.54 56.93
N GLN A 128 -28.88 -51.65 57.63
CA GLN A 128 -29.51 -50.75 58.61
C GLN A 128 -30.53 -49.81 57.96
N ASP A 129 -30.22 -49.25 56.79
CA ASP A 129 -31.13 -48.38 56.04
C ASP A 129 -32.34 -49.14 55.50
N LEU A 130 -32.15 -50.41 55.09
CA LEU A 130 -33.25 -51.30 54.74
C LEU A 130 -34.19 -51.44 55.93
N PHE A 131 -33.70 -51.82 57.12
CA PHE A 131 -34.56 -51.95 58.31
C PHE A 131 -35.22 -50.62 58.72
N ARG A 132 -34.51 -49.49 58.59
CA ARG A 132 -35.09 -48.16 58.85
C ARG A 132 -36.23 -47.81 57.90
N SER A 133 -36.16 -48.22 56.63
CA SER A 133 -37.23 -47.95 55.65
C SER A 133 -38.54 -48.67 55.99
N VAL A 134 -38.45 -49.85 56.62
CA VAL A 134 -39.57 -50.61 57.18
C VAL A 134 -39.88 -50.22 58.63
N GLN A 135 -39.42 -49.05 59.07
CA GLN A 135 -39.64 -48.49 60.42
C GLN A 135 -39.07 -49.34 61.56
N LEU A 136 -38.16 -50.25 61.26
CA LEU A 136 -37.48 -51.10 62.24
C LEU A 136 -36.12 -50.47 62.58
N ASN A 137 -36.06 -49.71 63.67
CA ASN A 137 -34.79 -49.15 64.14
C ASN A 137 -34.05 -50.13 65.05
N VAL A 138 -33.17 -50.93 64.46
CA VAL A 138 -32.38 -51.97 65.16
C VAL A 138 -31.54 -51.43 66.32
N ASN A 139 -31.02 -50.20 66.19
CA ASN A 139 -30.13 -49.60 67.19
C ASN A 139 -30.89 -48.88 68.31
N ASN A 140 -32.23 -48.81 68.23
CA ASN A 140 -33.03 -48.27 69.30
C ASN A 140 -33.13 -49.32 70.44
N PRO A 141 -32.70 -48.98 71.68
CA PRO A 141 -32.75 -49.89 72.84
C PRO A 141 -34.15 -50.37 73.25
N HIS A 142 -35.21 -49.77 72.69
CA HIS A 142 -36.61 -49.99 73.04
C HIS A 142 -37.34 -50.91 72.06
N PHE A 143 -36.73 -51.26 70.92
CA PHE A 143 -37.26 -52.27 69.99
C PHE A 143 -37.21 -53.69 70.57
N LEU A 144 -36.27 -53.95 71.48
CA LEU A 144 -36.02 -55.27 72.04
C LEU A 144 -36.07 -55.25 73.57
N ILE A 145 -37.09 -55.88 74.14
CA ILE A 145 -37.22 -56.02 75.60
C ILE A 145 -36.66 -57.38 76.02
N MET A 146 -35.41 -57.35 76.50
CA MET A 146 -34.77 -58.53 77.11
C MET A 146 -35.14 -58.64 78.59
N GLN A 147 -34.95 -59.85 79.15
CA GLN A 147 -35.05 -60.10 80.58
C GLN A 147 -34.14 -59.12 81.36
N GLY A 148 -34.69 -58.45 82.37
CA GLY A 148 -33.99 -57.41 83.14
C GLY A 148 -34.07 -56.00 82.56
N ARG A 149 -34.50 -55.82 81.30
CA ARG A 149 -34.75 -54.47 80.73
C ARG A 149 -36.10 -53.90 81.14
N ILE A 150 -37.07 -54.76 81.45
CA ILE A 150 -38.41 -54.33 81.89
C ILE A 150 -38.36 -53.44 83.15
N THR A 151 -37.50 -53.75 84.12
CA THR A 151 -37.28 -52.93 85.32
C THR A 151 -36.62 -51.59 84.97
N LYS A 152 -35.80 -51.53 83.93
CA LYS A 152 -35.24 -50.27 83.44
C LYS A 152 -36.30 -49.42 82.74
N VAL A 153 -37.20 -50.01 81.96
CA VAL A 153 -38.33 -49.31 81.33
C VAL A 153 -39.26 -48.71 82.38
N LEU A 154 -39.59 -49.47 83.43
CA LEU A 154 -40.39 -48.98 84.56
C LEU A 154 -39.74 -47.81 85.31
N ASN A 155 -38.41 -47.70 85.27
CA ASN A 155 -37.62 -46.66 85.95
C ASN A 155 -37.11 -45.56 85.00
N MET A 156 -37.61 -45.47 83.76
CA MET A 156 -37.19 -44.44 82.79
C MET A 156 -37.60 -43.04 83.27
N LYS A 157 -36.73 -42.06 83.03
CA LYS A 157 -37.04 -40.65 83.32
C LYS A 157 -38.00 -40.09 82.26
N PRO A 158 -38.83 -39.09 82.61
CA PRO A 158 -39.75 -38.44 81.66
C PRO A 158 -39.17 -38.06 80.28
N PRO A 159 -37.95 -37.49 80.15
CA PRO A 159 -37.35 -37.20 78.83
C PRO A 159 -37.02 -38.45 78.00
N GLU A 160 -36.69 -39.58 78.63
CA GLU A 160 -36.44 -40.84 77.92
C GLU A 160 -37.76 -41.43 77.38
N ILE A 161 -38.84 -41.29 78.14
CA ILE A 161 -40.20 -41.68 77.73
C ILE A 161 -40.68 -40.78 76.59
N LEU A 162 -40.44 -39.47 76.67
CA LEU A 162 -40.81 -38.51 75.64
C LEU A 162 -40.08 -38.81 74.32
N SER A 163 -38.76 -39.02 74.37
CA SER A 163 -37.97 -39.39 73.19
C SER A 163 -38.46 -40.70 72.55
N MET A 164 -38.91 -41.66 73.35
CA MET A 164 -39.51 -42.92 72.85
C MET A 164 -40.84 -42.67 72.13
N ILE A 165 -41.68 -41.78 72.63
CA ILE A 165 -42.98 -41.42 72.04
C ILE A 165 -42.78 -40.59 70.76
N GLU A 166 -41.90 -39.60 70.78
CA GLU A 166 -41.56 -38.76 69.62
C GLU A 166 -40.97 -39.60 68.48
N GLU A 167 -40.13 -40.60 68.79
CA GLU A 167 -39.61 -41.48 67.75
C GLU A 167 -40.69 -42.38 67.13
N ALA A 168 -41.68 -42.80 67.91
CA ALA A 168 -42.83 -43.56 67.41
C ALA A 168 -43.81 -42.71 66.58
N ALA A 169 -43.89 -41.40 66.85
CA ALA A 169 -44.87 -40.51 66.25
C ALA A 169 -44.33 -39.62 65.09
N GLU A 170 -43.10 -39.10 65.17
CA GLU A 170 -42.72 -37.86 64.46
C GLU A 170 -41.51 -37.93 63.51
N LYS A 171 -40.95 -39.11 63.22
CA LYS A 171 -39.77 -39.18 62.31
C LYS A 171 -40.06 -38.83 60.84
N LYS A 172 -41.33 -38.77 60.43
CA LYS A 172 -41.70 -38.45 59.05
C LYS A 172 -41.51 -36.96 58.74
N ASP A 173 -41.97 -36.07 59.62
CA ASP A 173 -42.08 -34.64 59.29
C ASP A 173 -40.74 -33.89 59.39
N ALA A 174 -39.88 -34.25 60.35
CA ALA A 174 -38.55 -33.65 60.46
C ALA A 174 -37.66 -34.00 59.26
N LYS A 175 -37.66 -35.27 58.83
CA LYS A 175 -36.91 -35.71 57.65
C LYS A 175 -37.51 -35.24 56.34
N LEU A 176 -38.85 -35.15 56.23
CA LEU A 176 -39.48 -34.55 55.06
C LEU A 176 -39.04 -33.11 54.92
N ARG A 177 -39.07 -32.33 56.02
CA ARG A 177 -38.63 -30.94 56.00
C ARG A 177 -37.17 -30.82 55.56
N GLU A 178 -36.27 -31.62 56.13
CA GLU A 178 -34.85 -31.62 55.74
C GLU A 178 -34.64 -31.91 54.25
N ILE A 179 -35.33 -32.91 53.70
CA ILE A 179 -35.28 -33.24 52.26
C ILE A 179 -35.86 -32.09 51.43
N ASP A 180 -36.98 -31.50 51.84
CA ASP A 180 -37.64 -30.42 51.13
C ASP A 180 -36.79 -29.15 51.10
N THR A 181 -36.03 -28.88 52.17
CA THR A 181 -35.04 -27.79 52.23
C THR A 181 -33.91 -28.03 51.23
N VAL A 182 -33.30 -29.22 51.21
CA VAL A 182 -32.21 -29.56 50.27
C VAL A 182 -32.68 -29.48 48.81
N VAL A 183 -33.89 -29.95 48.51
CA VAL A 183 -34.46 -29.86 47.16
C VAL A 183 -34.66 -28.42 46.72
N LYS A 184 -35.14 -27.55 47.63
CA LYS A 184 -35.39 -26.13 47.32
C LYS A 184 -34.11 -25.31 47.24
N GLU A 185 -33.18 -25.50 48.18
CA GLU A 185 -31.99 -24.65 48.31
C GLU A 185 -30.85 -25.09 47.39
N ASP A 186 -30.66 -26.40 47.16
CA ASP A 186 -29.52 -26.88 46.39
C ASP A 186 -29.92 -27.35 44.98
N ILE A 187 -30.94 -28.21 44.88
CA ILE A 187 -31.27 -28.91 43.63
C ILE A 187 -32.00 -28.00 42.64
N THR A 188 -32.96 -27.21 43.13
CA THR A 188 -33.75 -26.33 42.27
C THR A 188 -32.91 -25.25 41.58
N PRO A 189 -32.05 -24.46 42.27
CA PRO A 189 -31.25 -23.42 41.62
C PRO A 189 -30.14 -23.99 40.73
N THR A 190 -29.57 -25.14 41.05
CA THR A 190 -28.61 -25.80 40.15
C THR A 190 -29.31 -26.30 38.88
N MET A 191 -30.51 -26.86 39.01
CA MET A 191 -31.30 -27.29 37.86
C MET A 191 -31.75 -26.12 36.97
N THR A 192 -32.11 -24.96 37.53
CA THR A 192 -32.45 -23.77 36.72
C THR A 192 -31.23 -23.23 35.98
N LYS A 193 -30.07 -23.13 36.65
CA LYS A 193 -28.81 -22.74 35.99
C LYS A 193 -28.46 -23.67 34.83
N LEU A 194 -28.52 -24.99 35.05
CA LEU A 194 -28.26 -25.97 33.99
C LEU A 194 -29.26 -25.88 32.83
N LYS A 195 -30.52 -25.53 33.08
CA LYS A 195 -31.51 -25.28 32.03
C LYS A 195 -31.19 -24.03 31.22
N GLU A 196 -30.77 -22.95 31.87
CA GLU A 196 -30.35 -21.71 31.20
C GLU A 196 -29.07 -21.92 30.37
N GLU A 197 -28.08 -22.61 30.91
CA GLU A 197 -26.87 -23.01 30.19
C GLU A 197 -27.20 -23.89 28.98
N ARG A 198 -28.11 -24.86 29.15
CA ARG A 198 -28.58 -25.70 28.03
C ARG A 198 -29.29 -24.87 26.97
N SER A 199 -30.16 -23.93 27.36
CA SER A 199 -30.85 -23.04 26.42
C SER A 199 -29.83 -22.22 25.62
N SER A 200 -28.87 -21.61 26.32
CA SER A 200 -27.79 -20.82 25.72
C SER A 200 -26.93 -21.66 24.76
N TYR A 201 -26.65 -22.92 25.12
CA TYR A 201 -25.93 -23.85 24.27
C TYR A 201 -26.71 -24.22 23.00
N LEU A 202 -28.02 -24.41 23.10
CA LEU A 202 -28.86 -24.69 21.93
C LEU A 202 -28.94 -23.50 20.97
N GLU A 203 -29.02 -22.28 21.49
CA GLU A 203 -28.93 -21.05 20.68
C GLU A 203 -27.56 -20.94 20.01
N TYR A 204 -26.48 -21.17 20.75
CA TYR A 204 -25.13 -21.22 20.19
C TYR A 204 -24.98 -22.26 19.07
N GLN A 205 -25.54 -23.47 19.25
CA GLN A 205 -25.53 -24.50 18.23
C GLN A 205 -26.30 -24.08 16.97
N LYS A 206 -27.43 -23.37 17.13
CA LYS A 206 -28.18 -22.81 16.00
C LYS A 206 -27.36 -21.77 15.24
N ILE A 207 -26.73 -20.84 15.96
CA ILE A 207 -25.86 -19.81 15.38
C ILE A 207 -24.68 -20.44 14.64
N ILE A 208 -24.04 -21.48 15.19
CA ILE A 208 -22.97 -22.21 14.50
C ILE A 208 -23.46 -22.79 13.18
N ARG A 209 -24.62 -23.46 13.16
CA ARG A 209 -25.15 -24.05 11.93
C ARG A 209 -25.44 -22.98 10.87
N GLU A 210 -25.98 -21.84 11.29
CA GLU A 210 -26.20 -20.69 10.40
C GLU A 210 -24.88 -20.12 9.89
N LEU A 211 -23.86 -19.97 10.75
CA LEU A 211 -22.52 -19.53 10.37
C LEU A 211 -21.84 -20.48 9.39
N GLU A 212 -21.91 -21.80 9.62
CA GLU A 212 -21.36 -22.79 8.69
C GLU A 212 -22.04 -22.72 7.33
N HIS A 213 -23.37 -22.52 7.30
CA HIS A 213 -24.11 -22.35 6.06
C HIS A 213 -23.71 -21.06 5.33
N LEU A 214 -23.64 -19.93 6.04
CA LEU A 214 -23.18 -18.66 5.49
C LEU A 214 -21.74 -18.74 4.99
N ASN A 215 -20.86 -19.43 5.71
CA ASN A 215 -19.46 -19.58 5.31
C ASN A 215 -19.34 -20.42 4.02
N LYS A 216 -20.14 -21.49 3.88
CA LYS A 216 -20.20 -22.25 2.62
C LYS A 216 -20.67 -21.36 1.45
N LEU A 217 -21.69 -20.54 1.67
CA LEU A 217 -22.16 -19.58 0.67
C LEU A 217 -21.09 -18.53 0.32
N TYR A 218 -20.38 -18.03 1.32
CA TYR A 218 -19.31 -17.06 1.14
C TYR A 218 -18.15 -17.64 0.32
N ILE A 219 -17.71 -18.87 0.64
CA ILE A 219 -16.67 -19.58 -0.13
C ILE A 219 -17.14 -19.82 -1.57
N ALA A 220 -18.40 -20.24 -1.77
CA ALA A 220 -18.96 -20.41 -3.11
C ALA A 220 -19.00 -19.10 -3.89
N PHE A 221 -19.40 -17.99 -3.26
CA PHE A 221 -19.39 -16.66 -3.85
C PHE A 221 -17.97 -16.22 -4.23
N GLN A 222 -16.99 -16.40 -3.33
CA GLN A 222 -15.59 -16.11 -3.63
C GLN A 222 -15.07 -16.92 -4.81
N TYR A 223 -15.43 -18.21 -4.91
CA TYR A 223 -15.07 -19.06 -6.03
C TYR A 223 -15.66 -18.54 -7.34
N VAL A 224 -16.96 -18.18 -7.38
CA VAL A 224 -17.60 -17.61 -8.56
C VAL A 224 -16.93 -16.30 -8.98
N CYS A 225 -16.65 -15.39 -8.04
CA CYS A 225 -15.94 -14.15 -8.34
C CYS A 225 -14.50 -14.38 -8.82
N ALA A 226 -13.83 -15.44 -8.35
CA ALA A 226 -12.51 -15.83 -8.84
C ALA A 226 -12.59 -16.41 -10.26
N GLU A 227 -13.62 -17.20 -10.56
CA GLU A 227 -13.87 -17.75 -11.90
C GLU A 227 -14.21 -16.65 -12.91
N GLU A 228 -15.06 -15.69 -12.55
CA GLU A 228 -15.34 -14.51 -13.37
C GLU A 228 -14.09 -13.66 -13.61
N ARG A 229 -13.27 -13.43 -12.58
CA ARG A 229 -11.99 -12.73 -12.74
C ARG A 229 -11.03 -13.49 -13.65
N LYS A 230 -10.98 -14.82 -13.54
CA LYS A 230 -10.18 -15.66 -14.43
C LYS A 230 -10.66 -15.54 -15.88
N LYS A 231 -11.98 -15.55 -16.12
CA LYS A 231 -12.55 -15.35 -17.46
C LYS A 231 -12.20 -13.97 -18.01
N LYS A 232 -12.47 -12.89 -17.26
CA LYS A 232 -12.09 -11.53 -17.67
C LYS A 232 -10.60 -11.41 -17.96
N SER A 233 -9.75 -11.93 -17.08
CA SER A 233 -8.30 -11.92 -17.33
C SER A 233 -7.89 -12.74 -18.55
N ALA A 234 -8.61 -13.81 -18.89
CA ALA A 234 -8.36 -14.57 -20.11
C ALA A 234 -8.79 -13.78 -21.35
N ASP A 235 -9.94 -13.10 -21.29
CA ASP A 235 -10.42 -12.21 -22.35
C ASP A 235 -9.44 -11.04 -22.56
N ASP A 236 -8.99 -10.38 -21.48
CA ASP A 236 -7.99 -9.31 -21.52
C ASP A 236 -6.66 -9.80 -22.13
N LEU A 237 -6.24 -11.04 -21.84
CA LEU A 237 -5.04 -11.64 -22.43
C LEU A 237 -5.19 -11.88 -23.93
N LEU A 238 -6.38 -12.29 -24.39
CA LEU A 238 -6.67 -12.44 -25.82
C LEU A 238 -6.63 -11.09 -26.53
N GLU A 239 -7.24 -10.06 -25.95
CA GLU A 239 -7.21 -8.69 -26.49
C GLU A 239 -5.77 -8.15 -26.53
N MET A 240 -4.99 -8.37 -25.47
CA MET A 240 -3.57 -8.00 -25.42
C MET A 240 -2.74 -8.75 -26.48
N GLN A 241 -3.01 -10.04 -26.70
CA GLN A 241 -2.36 -10.83 -27.75
C GLN A 241 -2.70 -10.31 -29.15
N GLU A 242 -3.96 -9.99 -29.42
CA GLU A 242 -4.39 -9.39 -30.69
C GLU A 242 -3.74 -8.02 -30.89
N THR A 243 -3.66 -7.20 -29.84
CA THR A 243 -3.00 -5.90 -29.87
C THR A 243 -1.49 -6.02 -30.14
N ILE A 244 -0.83 -7.00 -29.52
CA ILE A 244 0.58 -7.31 -29.77
C ILE A 244 0.78 -7.74 -31.22
N GLU A 245 -0.08 -8.61 -31.74
CA GLU A 245 0.05 -9.09 -33.13
C GLU A 245 -0.18 -7.96 -34.13
N ASN A 246 -1.20 -7.13 -33.92
CA ASN A 246 -1.44 -5.91 -34.69
C ASN A 246 -0.25 -4.94 -34.59
N THR A 247 0.38 -4.82 -33.43
CA THR A 247 1.57 -3.97 -33.24
C THR A 247 2.78 -4.55 -33.95
N LYS A 248 2.97 -5.88 -33.94
CA LYS A 248 4.03 -6.54 -34.72
C LYS A 248 3.85 -6.31 -36.21
N VAL A 249 2.63 -6.46 -36.74
CA VAL A 249 2.33 -6.18 -38.16
C VAL A 249 2.70 -4.74 -38.49
N LYS A 250 2.26 -3.77 -37.69
CA LYS A 250 2.64 -2.35 -37.85
C LYS A 250 4.14 -2.12 -37.73
N MET A 251 4.83 -2.84 -36.85
CA MET A 251 6.28 -2.73 -36.68
C MET A 251 7.03 -3.27 -37.91
N VAL A 252 6.55 -4.36 -38.52
CA VAL A 252 7.08 -4.88 -39.78
C VAL A 252 6.85 -3.87 -40.91
N GLU A 253 5.63 -3.36 -41.05
CA GLU A 253 5.31 -2.33 -42.04
C GLU A 253 6.19 -1.08 -41.88
N MET A 254 6.37 -0.60 -40.65
CA MET A 254 7.19 0.57 -40.36
C MET A 254 8.67 0.29 -40.57
N ASN A 255 9.16 -0.91 -40.27
CA ASN A 255 10.52 -1.32 -40.60
C ASN A 255 10.76 -1.37 -42.11
N ASP A 256 9.79 -1.83 -42.89
CA ASP A 256 9.89 -1.86 -44.35
C ASP A 256 9.86 -0.44 -44.92
N GLN A 257 9.02 0.45 -44.37
CA GLN A 257 9.07 1.89 -44.70
C GLN A 257 10.41 2.53 -44.33
N ILE A 258 10.98 2.21 -43.17
CA ILE A 258 12.29 2.69 -42.75
C ILE A 258 13.37 2.20 -43.72
N LYS A 259 13.33 0.93 -44.15
CA LYS A 259 14.27 0.40 -45.16
C LYS A 259 14.13 1.12 -46.49
N GLU A 260 12.91 1.39 -46.94
CA GLU A 260 12.67 2.09 -48.19
C GLU A 260 13.17 3.55 -48.12
N ILE A 261 12.91 4.23 -47.00
CA ILE A 261 13.42 5.58 -46.75
C ILE A 261 14.94 5.58 -46.62
N SER A 262 15.54 4.61 -45.93
CA SER A 262 17.00 4.54 -45.79
C SER A 262 17.69 4.29 -47.12
N GLN A 263 17.12 3.42 -47.98
CA GLN A 263 17.62 3.22 -49.33
C GLN A 263 17.52 4.49 -50.18
N LYS A 264 16.39 5.22 -50.10
CA LYS A 264 16.23 6.52 -50.77
C LYS A 264 17.23 7.55 -50.22
N LEU A 265 17.47 7.55 -48.92
CA LEU A 265 18.41 8.46 -48.26
C LEU A 265 19.86 8.16 -48.67
N GLU A 266 20.27 6.89 -48.68
CA GLU A 266 21.60 6.46 -49.17
C GLU A 266 21.80 6.82 -50.63
N HIS A 267 20.78 6.60 -51.47
CA HIS A 267 20.82 7.01 -52.87
C HIS A 267 21.02 8.52 -53.01
N ASN A 268 20.19 9.33 -52.33
CA ASN A 268 20.28 10.78 -52.35
C ASN A 268 21.60 11.30 -51.76
N LEU A 269 22.13 10.66 -50.70
CA LEU A 269 23.43 10.98 -50.13
C LEU A 269 24.56 10.68 -51.12
N SER A 270 24.51 9.55 -51.83
CA SER A 270 25.49 9.21 -52.87
C SER A 270 25.44 10.21 -54.02
N GLU A 271 24.25 10.60 -54.48
CA GLU A 271 24.09 11.63 -55.50
C GLU A 271 24.60 12.99 -55.03
N LYS A 272 24.24 13.39 -53.80
CA LYS A 272 24.71 14.66 -53.22
C LYS A 272 26.22 14.68 -53.02
N GLN A 273 26.83 13.58 -52.56
CA GLN A 273 28.29 13.45 -52.46
C GLN A 273 28.97 13.54 -53.84
N LYS A 274 28.39 12.97 -54.89
CA LYS A 274 28.91 13.14 -56.26
C LYS A 274 28.84 14.59 -56.72
N VAL A 275 27.70 15.25 -56.48
CA VAL A 275 27.51 16.67 -56.82
C VAL A 275 28.45 17.57 -56.01
N GLU A 276 28.62 17.29 -54.72
CA GLU A 276 29.50 18.04 -53.82
C GLU A 276 30.97 17.82 -54.17
N ALA A 277 31.39 16.61 -54.53
CA ALA A 277 32.73 16.34 -55.04
C ALA A 277 33.03 17.06 -56.36
N LEU A 278 32.05 17.09 -57.29
CA LEU A 278 32.16 17.86 -58.54
C LEU A 278 32.20 19.37 -58.28
N ALA A 279 31.35 19.87 -57.37
CA ALA A 279 31.34 21.27 -56.97
C ALA A 279 32.63 21.68 -56.27
N GLN A 280 33.16 20.84 -55.38
CA GLN A 280 34.41 21.07 -54.67
C GLN A 280 35.60 21.08 -55.65
N SER A 281 35.66 20.13 -56.59
CA SER A 281 36.64 20.13 -57.67
C SER A 281 36.54 21.39 -58.54
N ALA A 282 35.33 21.85 -58.86
CA ALA A 282 35.13 23.10 -59.60
C ALA A 282 35.55 24.35 -58.79
N VAL A 283 35.29 24.37 -57.49
CA VAL A 283 35.73 25.44 -56.58
C VAL A 283 37.25 25.45 -56.45
N ASP A 284 37.89 24.29 -56.33
CA ASP A 284 39.34 24.18 -56.23
C ASP A 284 40.02 24.60 -57.54
N ASN A 285 39.49 24.18 -58.70
CA ASN A 285 39.93 24.66 -60.01
C ASN A 285 39.76 26.18 -60.16
N LYS A 286 38.64 26.74 -59.70
CA LYS A 286 38.43 28.21 -59.71
C LYS A 286 39.35 28.93 -58.72
N LYS A 287 39.65 28.36 -57.56
CA LYS A 287 40.61 28.92 -56.59
C LYS A 287 42.03 28.92 -57.13
N GLU A 288 42.45 27.86 -57.81
CA GLU A 288 43.75 27.82 -58.49
C GLU A 288 43.83 28.84 -59.62
N GLY A 289 42.77 28.94 -60.46
CA GLY A 289 42.66 29.97 -61.48
C GLY A 289 42.70 31.40 -60.89
N LEU A 290 41.99 31.65 -59.79
CA LEU A 290 42.00 32.94 -59.10
C LEU A 290 43.38 33.26 -58.50
N LYS A 291 44.08 32.29 -57.91
CA LYS A 291 45.45 32.47 -57.41
C LYS A 291 46.41 32.81 -58.54
N ALA A 292 46.28 32.15 -59.70
CA ALA A 292 47.08 32.44 -60.88
C ALA A 292 46.83 33.87 -61.40
N GLU A 293 45.56 34.29 -61.51
CA GLU A 293 45.19 35.66 -61.92
C GLU A 293 45.59 36.72 -60.88
N GLN A 294 45.50 36.43 -59.58
CA GLN A 294 46.02 37.33 -58.54
C GLN A 294 47.53 37.49 -58.62
N LYS A 295 48.28 36.43 -58.96
CA LYS A 295 49.72 36.49 -59.17
C LYS A 295 50.05 37.35 -60.41
N LYS A 296 49.38 37.11 -61.55
CA LYS A 296 49.50 37.95 -62.75
C LYS A 296 49.17 39.41 -62.47
N ARG A 297 48.09 39.69 -61.74
CA ARG A 297 47.72 41.04 -61.34
C ARG A 297 48.80 41.70 -60.47
N LYS A 298 49.38 40.98 -59.50
CA LYS A 298 50.49 41.50 -58.68
C LYS A 298 51.71 41.82 -59.53
N ASP A 299 52.04 40.99 -60.50
CA ASP A 299 53.18 41.20 -61.41
C ASP A 299 52.91 42.38 -62.36
N LEU A 300 51.70 42.53 -62.90
CA LEU A 300 51.28 43.69 -63.70
C LEU A 300 51.28 44.99 -62.90
N VAL A 301 50.86 44.99 -61.64
CA VAL A 301 50.92 46.18 -60.77
C VAL A 301 52.37 46.59 -60.53
N LYS A 302 53.28 45.64 -60.28
CA LYS A 302 54.72 45.94 -60.15
C LYS A 302 55.30 46.52 -61.43
N GLN A 303 54.86 46.01 -62.59
CA GLN A 303 55.29 46.51 -63.89
C GLN A 303 54.77 47.94 -64.13
N SER A 304 53.49 48.19 -63.84
CA SER A 304 52.89 49.52 -63.93
C SER A 304 53.54 50.54 -62.98
N ASP A 305 53.93 50.15 -61.76
CA ASP A 305 54.66 51.03 -60.84
C ASP A 305 56.08 51.35 -61.34
N ASN A 306 56.76 50.39 -61.98
CA ASN A 306 58.05 50.62 -62.62
C ASN A 306 57.92 51.54 -63.84
N ASP A 307 56.90 51.34 -64.66
CA ASP A 307 56.61 52.21 -65.81
C ASP A 307 56.30 53.64 -65.34
N LYS A 308 55.52 53.80 -64.26
CA LYS A 308 55.23 55.11 -63.67
C LYS A 308 56.48 55.83 -63.15
N LYS A 309 57.43 55.11 -62.53
CA LYS A 309 58.73 55.66 -62.12
C LYS A 309 59.57 56.10 -63.32
N THR A 310 59.58 55.31 -64.39
CA THR A 310 60.32 55.60 -65.62
C THR A 310 59.72 56.81 -66.36
N LEU A 311 58.41 56.97 -66.32
CA LEU A 311 57.70 58.11 -66.91
C LEU A 311 57.98 59.40 -66.12
N GLN A 312 58.06 59.32 -64.79
CA GLN A 312 58.45 60.48 -63.96
C GLN A 312 59.90 60.93 -64.18
N SER A 313 60.85 60.02 -64.44
CA SER A 313 62.23 60.42 -64.76
C SER A 313 62.31 61.06 -66.15
N LYS A 314 61.60 60.52 -67.14
CA LYS A 314 61.50 61.09 -68.50
C LYS A 314 60.85 62.48 -68.49
N GLN A 315 59.80 62.69 -67.69
CA GLN A 315 59.15 64.00 -67.57
C GLN A 315 60.11 65.06 -66.99
N LYS A 316 60.93 64.69 -66.00
CA LYS A 316 61.95 65.59 -65.43
C LYS A 316 63.06 65.96 -66.43
N GLU A 317 63.40 65.07 -67.36
CA GLU A 317 64.33 65.39 -68.45
C GLU A 317 63.71 66.36 -69.46
N ILE A 318 62.44 66.17 -69.82
CA ILE A 318 61.72 67.06 -70.74
C ILE A 318 61.59 68.48 -70.16
N ASP A 319 61.26 68.62 -68.87
CA ASP A 319 61.15 69.94 -68.22
C ASP A 319 62.49 70.69 -68.15
N LYS A 320 63.62 69.97 -68.13
CA LYS A 320 64.96 70.57 -68.22
C LYS A 320 65.24 71.11 -69.62
N VAL A 321 64.97 70.28 -70.65
CA VAL A 321 65.20 70.67 -72.04
C VAL A 321 64.29 71.84 -72.45
N ALA A 322 63.04 71.89 -71.95
CA ALA A 322 62.14 73.01 -72.19
C ALA A 322 62.67 74.34 -71.62
N LYS A 323 63.26 74.33 -70.41
CA LYS A 323 63.86 75.53 -69.79
C LYS A 323 65.11 76.02 -70.52
N ASP A 324 65.90 75.12 -71.10
CA ASP A 324 67.07 75.51 -71.90
C ASP A 324 66.65 76.11 -73.26
N LEU A 325 65.52 75.64 -73.82
CA LEU A 325 64.96 76.14 -75.08
C LEU A 325 64.36 77.55 -74.93
N GLU A 326 63.65 77.84 -73.83
CA GLU A 326 63.14 79.19 -73.54
C GLU A 326 64.25 80.24 -73.40
N LYS A 327 65.40 79.89 -72.81
CA LYS A 327 66.54 80.80 -72.68
C LYS A 327 67.17 81.17 -74.03
N LEU A 328 67.32 80.19 -74.92
CA LEU A 328 67.85 80.41 -76.27
C LEU A 328 66.92 81.25 -77.14
N GLN A 329 65.60 81.09 -76.95
CA GLN A 329 64.59 81.84 -77.70
C GLN A 329 64.50 83.31 -77.26
N ALA A 330 64.79 83.62 -76.00
CA ALA A 330 64.88 84.99 -75.51
C ALA A 330 66.09 85.74 -76.08
N GLN A 331 67.26 85.10 -76.17
CA GLN A 331 68.46 85.70 -76.79
C GLN A 331 68.27 85.96 -78.29
N SER A 332 67.60 85.05 -79.01
CA SER A 332 67.37 85.23 -80.46
C SER A 332 66.45 86.41 -80.79
N ASN A 333 65.52 86.78 -79.89
CA ASN A 333 64.61 87.90 -80.13
C ASN A 333 65.29 89.26 -79.89
N GLU A 334 66.22 89.34 -78.94
CA GLU A 334 66.96 90.56 -78.64
C GLU A 334 67.91 90.97 -79.79
N ASP A 335 68.56 89.99 -80.43
CA ASP A 335 69.43 90.20 -81.60
C ASP A 335 68.64 90.63 -82.86
N GLN A 336 67.39 90.17 -83.01
CA GLN A 336 66.53 90.50 -84.15
C GLN A 336 66.09 91.97 -84.12
N GLU A 337 65.76 92.51 -82.95
CA GLU A 337 65.35 93.92 -82.79
C GLU A 337 66.51 94.90 -83.09
N ALA A 338 67.74 94.54 -82.67
CA ALA A 338 68.94 95.33 -82.96
C ALA A 338 69.26 95.44 -84.46
N TYR A 339 69.01 94.36 -85.24
CA TYR A 339 69.22 94.35 -86.68
C TYR A 339 68.25 95.29 -87.43
N THR A 340 66.96 95.27 -87.08
CA THR A 340 65.94 96.12 -87.71
C THR A 340 66.16 97.62 -87.49
N ALA A 341 66.66 98.02 -86.31
CA ALA A 341 66.95 99.42 -86.02
C ALA A 341 68.14 99.97 -86.85
N ALA A 342 69.15 99.14 -87.13
CA ALA A 342 70.30 99.52 -87.93
C ALA A 342 69.96 99.63 -89.44
N GLN A 343 69.08 98.76 -89.93
CA GLN A 343 68.67 98.75 -91.35
C GLN A 343 67.87 100.01 -91.74
N ASN A 344 66.96 100.45 -90.87
CA ASN A 344 66.17 101.67 -91.08
C ASN A 344 67.05 102.95 -91.07
N ARG A 345 68.14 102.96 -90.29
CA ARG A 345 69.06 104.09 -90.21
C ARG A 345 69.97 104.24 -91.43
N PHE A 346 70.30 103.14 -92.11
CA PHE A 346 71.14 103.14 -93.30
C PHE A 346 70.37 103.55 -94.58
N GLN A 347 69.10 103.14 -94.70
CA GLN A 347 68.23 103.56 -95.81
C GLN A 347 67.89 105.07 -95.78
N ALA A 348 67.77 105.68 -94.59
CA ALA A 348 67.51 107.11 -94.45
C ALA A 348 68.69 108.00 -94.91
N VAL A 349 69.93 107.51 -94.83
CA VAL A 349 71.13 108.31 -95.14
C VAL A 349 71.54 108.20 -96.62
N SER A 350 71.13 107.14 -97.34
CA SER A 350 71.49 106.95 -98.75
C SER A 350 70.55 107.64 -99.76
N ALA A 351 69.45 108.27 -99.31
CA ALA A 351 68.43 108.89 -100.17
C ALA A 351 68.42 110.43 -100.16
N GLY A 352 69.35 111.09 -99.45
CA GLY A 352 69.59 112.54 -99.61
C GLY A 352 68.44 113.47 -99.19
N LEU A 353 67.78 113.18 -98.06
CA LEU A 353 66.65 113.96 -97.53
C LEU A 353 66.98 114.51 -96.13
N SER A 354 66.83 115.83 -95.98
CA SER A 354 66.90 116.51 -94.67
C SER A 354 65.50 116.53 -94.05
N SER A 355 65.33 115.85 -92.92
CA SER A 355 64.08 115.81 -92.16
C SER A 355 63.85 117.12 -91.40
N ASN A 356 62.69 117.74 -91.60
CA ASN A 356 62.08 118.63 -90.61
C ASN A 356 60.88 117.94 -89.95
N THR A 357 60.42 118.54 -88.86
CA THR A 357 59.75 118.00 -87.67
C THR A 357 58.42 117.24 -87.79
N ASP A 358 57.95 116.82 -88.97
CA ASP A 358 56.66 116.11 -89.11
C ASP A 358 56.62 114.97 -90.16
N GLY A 359 57.76 114.37 -90.50
CA GLY A 359 57.77 112.96 -90.95
C GLY A 359 57.02 112.58 -92.24
N GLU A 360 56.85 113.50 -93.20
CA GLU A 360 56.42 113.19 -94.58
C GLU A 360 57.37 113.82 -95.61
N ASP A 361 57.79 113.04 -96.61
CA ASP A 361 58.83 113.38 -97.59
C ASP A 361 58.26 114.18 -98.79
N ALA A 362 58.78 115.39 -99.05
CA ALA A 362 58.39 116.18 -100.23
C ALA A 362 59.57 116.89 -100.91
N THR A 363 59.69 116.72 -102.23
CA THR A 363 60.77 117.27 -103.06
C THR A 363 60.56 118.74 -103.47
N LEU A 364 61.66 119.49 -103.59
CA LEU A 364 61.80 120.92 -103.94
C LEU A 364 60.95 121.42 -105.14
N ASN A 365 60.45 120.55 -106.01
CA ASN A 365 59.56 120.92 -107.11
C ASN A 365 58.12 121.27 -106.67
N ASP A 366 57.63 120.76 -105.54
CA ASP A 366 56.26 121.03 -105.05
C ASP A 366 56.13 122.37 -104.30
N GLN A 367 57.24 122.86 -103.72
CA GLN A 367 57.31 124.19 -103.09
C GLN A 367 57.29 125.33 -104.13
N LEU A 368 57.76 125.08 -105.36
CA LEU A 368 57.70 126.04 -106.46
C LEU A 368 56.30 126.16 -107.09
N LEU A 369 55.50 125.09 -107.03
CA LEU A 369 54.13 125.06 -107.56
C LEU A 369 53.14 125.77 -106.62
N THR A 370 53.32 125.60 -105.30
CA THR A 370 52.51 126.28 -104.26
C THR A 370 52.77 127.79 -104.25
N ALA A 371 54.02 128.23 -104.32
CA ALA A 371 54.36 129.66 -104.40
C ALA A 371 53.81 130.36 -105.67
N LYS A 372 53.72 129.66 -106.81
CA LYS A 372 53.12 130.21 -108.05
C LYS A 372 51.61 130.38 -107.95
N ASN A 373 50.92 129.47 -107.25
CA ASN A 373 49.47 129.56 -107.04
C ASN A 373 49.09 130.69 -106.08
N ASP A 374 49.92 130.96 -105.07
CA ASP A 374 49.68 132.05 -104.13
C ASP A 374 49.85 133.44 -104.77
N ILE A 375 50.80 133.59 -105.71
CA ILE A 375 50.95 134.82 -106.52
C ILE A 375 49.72 135.06 -107.40
N SER A 376 49.12 134.02 -107.97
CA SER A 376 47.89 134.12 -108.78
C SER A 376 46.67 134.52 -107.94
N LYS A 377 46.56 134.02 -106.70
CA LYS A 377 45.49 134.42 -105.77
C LYS A 377 45.62 135.89 -105.36
N ALA A 378 46.83 136.35 -105.01
CA ALA A 378 47.06 137.74 -104.63
C ALA A 378 46.76 138.75 -105.76
N GLN A 379 47.04 138.40 -107.02
CA GLN A 379 46.68 139.22 -108.18
C GLN A 379 45.15 139.32 -108.40
N THR A 380 44.42 138.28 -108.03
CA THR A 380 42.95 138.23 -108.16
C THR A 380 42.27 139.10 -107.10
N GLU A 381 42.79 139.08 -105.87
CA GLU A 381 42.32 139.93 -104.77
C GLU A 381 42.60 141.42 -105.03
N THR A 382 43.75 141.74 -105.63
CA THR A 382 44.11 143.13 -105.98
C THR A 382 43.16 143.72 -107.04
N LYS A 383 42.72 142.92 -108.01
CA LYS A 383 41.72 143.34 -109.02
C LYS A 383 40.33 143.55 -108.42
N GLN A 384 39.92 142.71 -107.47
CA GLN A 384 38.64 142.89 -106.76
C GLN A 384 38.65 144.14 -105.88
N ALA A 385 39.78 144.46 -105.23
CA ALA A 385 39.95 145.68 -104.45
C ALA A 385 39.87 146.94 -105.32
N GLN A 386 40.49 146.96 -106.51
CA GLN A 386 40.40 148.09 -107.45
C GLN A 386 38.97 148.31 -107.97
N MET A 387 38.21 147.24 -108.19
CA MET A 387 36.82 147.32 -108.66
C MET A 387 35.89 147.92 -107.59
N ARG A 388 36.07 147.53 -106.32
CA ARG A 388 35.36 148.12 -105.17
C ARG A 388 35.70 149.61 -104.98
N LEU A 389 36.96 149.98 -105.19
CA LEU A 389 37.43 151.37 -105.05
C LEU A 389 36.86 152.29 -106.15
N LYS A 390 36.66 151.76 -107.36
CA LYS A 390 35.99 152.48 -108.45
C LYS A 390 34.51 152.75 -108.14
N HIS A 391 33.82 151.75 -107.59
CA HIS A 391 32.41 151.87 -107.18
C HIS A 391 32.22 152.89 -106.05
N ALA A 392 33.13 152.92 -105.08
CA ALA A 392 33.12 153.89 -103.99
C ALA A 392 33.40 155.33 -104.49
N ARG A 393 34.27 155.51 -105.50
CA ARG A 393 34.50 156.84 -106.11
C ARG A 393 33.29 157.36 -106.88
N ASP A 394 32.50 156.50 -107.49
CA ASP A 394 31.29 156.90 -108.22
C ASP A 394 30.12 157.23 -107.28
N GLU A 395 30.02 156.59 -106.12
CA GLU A 395 29.05 156.99 -105.07
C GLU A 395 29.39 158.34 -104.44
N VAL A 396 30.67 158.64 -104.22
CA VAL A 396 31.09 159.94 -103.67
C VAL A 396 30.81 161.08 -104.67
N LYS A 397 31.01 160.86 -105.97
CA LYS A 397 30.61 161.83 -107.01
C LYS A 397 29.11 162.07 -107.07
N LYS A 398 28.27 161.04 -106.83
CA LYS A 398 26.80 161.21 -106.78
C LYS A 398 26.32 162.00 -105.57
N LYS A 399 27.06 162.00 -104.45
CA LYS A 399 26.75 162.84 -103.29
C LYS A 399 27.32 164.26 -103.35
N GLN A 400 28.19 164.57 -104.31
CA GLN A 400 28.72 165.93 -104.57
C GLN A 400 27.88 166.75 -105.57
N ALA A 401 26.69 166.30 -105.98
CA ALA A 401 25.82 167.01 -106.92
C ALA A 401 24.37 167.27 -106.42
N LYS A 402 24.15 167.23 -105.11
CA LYS A 402 22.97 167.76 -104.42
C LYS A 402 23.44 168.41 -103.13
#